data_AF-A0A7C3LJU2-F1
#
_entry.id   AF-A0A7C3LJU2-F1
#
_cell.length_a   1.000
_cell.length_b   1.000
_cell.length_c   1.000
_cell.angle_alpha   90.00
_cell.angle_beta   90.00
_cell.angle_gamma   90.00
#
_symmetry.space_group_name_H-M   'P 1'
#
loop_
_entity.id
_entity.type
_entity.pdbx_description
1 polymer ?
#
loop_
_entity_poly.entity_id
_entity_poly.type
_entity_poly.pdbx_seq_one_letter_code
_entity_poly.pdbx_strand_id
1 'polypeptide(L)'
;MKNTSSRRTKTVLVAGMVLGIVLCAAILIVAPRYGSLSIALPIEHKPAYEESTSMRLTLLTADGNQLVDENGHNVILRGLMLPDPA
;
A
#
# COMPACT_ATOMS: atom_id res chain seq x y z
N MET A 1 -19.20 -64.08 26.00
CA MET A 1 -18.81 -63.48 24.70
C MET A 1 -18.29 -62.07 24.97
N LYS A 2 -16.98 -61.83 24.72
CA LYS A 2 -16.30 -60.57 25.04
C LYS A 2 -16.50 -59.55 23.91
N ASN A 3 -16.92 -58.35 24.29
CA ASN A 3 -17.19 -57.20 23.41
C ASN A 3 -15.94 -56.77 22.62
N THR A 4 -15.73 -57.33 21.43
CA THR A 4 -14.62 -56.96 20.53
C THR A 4 -14.94 -55.76 19.63
N SER A 5 -16.22 -55.37 19.52
CA SER A 5 -16.66 -54.25 18.66
C SER A 5 -16.14 -52.88 19.12
N SER A 6 -16.07 -52.62 20.45
CA SER A 6 -15.71 -51.31 21.00
C SER A 6 -14.24 -50.90 20.81
N ARG A 7 -13.32 -51.86 20.59
CA ARG A 7 -11.89 -51.53 20.39
C ARG A 7 -11.62 -50.99 18.98
N ARG A 8 -12.32 -51.49 17.95
CA ARG A 8 -12.13 -51.05 16.56
C ARG A 8 -12.59 -49.61 16.33
N THR A 9 -13.72 -49.21 16.91
CA THR A 9 -14.24 -47.85 16.76
C THR A 9 -13.31 -46.80 17.37
N LYS A 10 -12.70 -47.09 18.53
CA LYS A 10 -11.73 -46.18 19.17
C LYS A 10 -10.46 -46.02 18.34
N THR A 11 -9.92 -47.10 17.75
CA THR A 11 -8.74 -47.01 16.87
C THR A 11 -9.01 -46.23 15.59
N VAL A 12 -10.20 -46.37 15.00
CA VAL A 12 -10.57 -45.60 13.80
C VAL A 12 -10.70 -44.12 14.12
N LEU A 13 -11.30 -43.77 15.26
CA LEU A 13 -11.43 -42.39 15.73
C LEU A 13 -10.07 -41.72 15.96
N VAL A 14 -9.15 -42.43 16.63
CA VAL A 14 -7.79 -41.93 16.88
C VAL A 14 -7.02 -41.78 15.58
N ALA A 15 -7.11 -42.75 14.65
CA ALA A 15 -6.45 -42.66 13.35
C ALA A 15 -6.96 -41.47 12.52
N GLY A 16 -8.27 -41.23 12.52
CA GLY A 16 -8.87 -40.08 11.84
C GLY A 16 -8.43 -38.75 12.44
N MET A 17 -8.34 -38.66 13.77
CA MET A 17 -7.88 -37.45 14.45
C MET A 17 -6.41 -37.15 14.16
N VAL A 18 -5.54 -38.17 14.17
CA VAL A 18 -4.13 -38.02 13.81
C VAL A 18 -3.98 -37.57 12.36
N LEU A 19 -4.73 -38.19 11.43
CA LEU A 19 -4.71 -37.81 10.02
C LEU A 19 -5.15 -36.34 9.81
N GLY A 20 -6.19 -35.91 10.53
CA GLY A 20 -6.69 -34.54 10.47
C GLY A 20 -5.66 -33.50 10.95
N ILE A 21 -4.97 -33.79 12.05
CA ILE A 21 -3.91 -32.91 12.58
C ILE A 21 -2.75 -32.80 11.59
N VAL A 22 -2.32 -33.93 11.01
CA VAL A 22 -1.24 -33.95 10.00
C VAL A 22 -1.63 -33.14 8.77
N LEU A 23 -2.86 -33.29 8.28
CA LEU A 23 -3.37 -32.54 7.14
C LEU A 23 -3.40 -31.02 7.44
N CYS A 24 -3.87 -30.65 8.62
CA CYS A 24 -3.96 -29.25 9.04
C CYS A 24 -2.57 -28.60 9.17
N ALA A 25 -1.61 -29.31 9.76
CA ALA A 25 -0.22 -28.86 9.85
C ALA A 25 0.42 -28.67 8.47
N ALA A 26 0.18 -29.59 7.53
CA ALA A 26 0.69 -29.47 6.16
C ALA A 26 0.16 -28.21 5.46
N ILE A 27 -1.12 -27.90 5.61
CA ILE A 27 -1.74 -26.70 5.01
C ILE A 27 -1.12 -25.42 5.60
N LEU A 28 -0.94 -25.35 6.91
CA LEU A 28 -0.37 -24.18 7.58
C LEU A 28 1.09 -23.90 7.20
N ILE A 29 1.87 -24.93 6.86
CA ILE A 29 3.25 -24.78 6.38
C ILE A 29 3.29 -24.26 4.93
N VAL A 30 2.33 -24.68 4.11
CA VAL A 30 2.30 -24.37 2.67
C VAL A 30 1.65 -23.01 2.40
N ALA A 31 0.59 -22.64 3.12
CA ALA A 31 -0.15 -21.39 2.94
C ALA A 31 0.71 -20.11 2.93
N PRO A 32 1.65 -19.89 3.87
CA PRO A 32 2.45 -18.66 3.88
C PRO A 32 3.39 -18.52 2.67
N ARG A 33 3.73 -19.61 1.97
CA ARG A 33 4.55 -19.51 0.74
C ARG A 33 3.80 -18.89 -0.44
N TYR A 34 2.47 -18.85 -0.38
CA TYR A 34 1.63 -18.22 -1.40
C TYR A 34 1.12 -16.83 -0.97
N GLY A 35 1.64 -16.29 0.15
CA GLY A 35 1.11 -15.11 0.83
C GLY A 35 1.35 -13.74 0.18
N SER A 36 1.93 -13.64 -1.01
CA SER A 36 2.03 -12.35 -1.72
C SER A 36 0.75 -12.08 -2.51
N LEU A 37 -0.35 -11.82 -1.79
CA LEU A 37 -1.60 -11.36 -2.38
C LEU A 37 -1.45 -9.87 -2.72
N SER A 38 -0.74 -9.58 -3.80
CA SER A 38 -0.58 -8.22 -4.33
C SER A 38 -1.83 -7.85 -5.11
N ILE A 39 -2.73 -7.11 -4.47
CA ILE A 39 -3.89 -6.53 -5.15
C ILE A 39 -3.40 -5.27 -5.87
N ALA A 40 -3.10 -5.38 -7.16
CA ALA A 40 -2.87 -4.23 -8.02
C ALA A 40 -4.22 -3.55 -8.30
N LEU A 41 -4.57 -2.55 -7.50
CA LEU A 41 -5.74 -1.71 -7.77
C LEU A 41 -5.41 -0.80 -8.96
N PRO A 42 -6.28 -0.72 -9.99
CA PRO A 42 -6.11 0.25 -11.08
C PRO A 42 -6.47 1.65 -10.57
N ILE A 43 -5.58 2.25 -9.78
CA ILE A 43 -5.70 3.65 -9.36
C ILE A 43 -4.96 4.49 -10.39
N GLU A 44 -5.71 5.09 -11.31
CA GLU A 44 -5.16 6.14 -12.16
C GLU A 44 -4.93 7.39 -11.31
N HIS A 45 -3.66 7.66 -11.00
CA HIS A 45 -3.27 8.93 -10.39
C HIS A 45 -3.35 10.02 -11.45
N LYS A 46 -4.34 10.90 -11.35
CA LYS A 46 -4.34 12.15 -12.12
C LYS A 46 -3.12 12.98 -11.70
N PRO A 47 -2.35 13.54 -12.65
CA PRO A 47 -1.26 14.43 -12.29
C PRO A 47 -1.81 15.65 -11.55
N ALA A 48 -1.05 16.16 -10.57
CA ALA A 48 -1.43 17.36 -9.83
C ALA A 48 -1.51 18.61 -10.71
N TYR A 49 -0.88 18.57 -11.89
CA TYR A 49 -0.85 19.66 -12.86
C TYR A 49 -0.77 19.11 -14.28
N GLU A 50 -1.58 19.62 -15.19
CA GLU A 50 -1.48 19.33 -16.62
C GLU A 50 -0.54 20.33 -17.30
N GLU A 51 0.61 19.84 -17.76
CA GLU A 51 1.65 20.61 -18.47
C GLU A 51 1.18 21.15 -19.84
N SER A 52 -0.03 20.76 -20.28
CA SER A 52 -0.68 21.21 -21.53
C SER A 52 -1.11 22.68 -21.49
N THR A 53 -1.12 23.30 -20.31
CA THR A 53 -1.40 24.73 -20.18
C THR A 53 -0.16 25.51 -20.65
N SER A 54 -0.26 26.20 -21.79
CA SER A 54 0.82 26.98 -22.43
C SER A 54 1.41 28.12 -21.58
N MET A 55 0.99 28.25 -20.33
CA MET A 55 1.52 29.22 -19.38
C MET A 55 2.69 28.59 -18.63
N ARG A 56 3.87 28.61 -19.25
CA ARG A 56 5.13 28.25 -18.58
C ARG A 56 5.41 29.31 -17.52
N LEU A 57 5.19 28.98 -16.26
CA LEU A 57 5.55 29.83 -15.13
C LEU A 57 7.07 30.00 -15.12
N THR A 58 7.55 31.25 -15.05
CA THR A 58 8.97 31.53 -14.83
C THR A 58 9.39 30.94 -13.49
N LEU A 59 10.45 30.13 -13.50
CA LEU A 59 11.01 29.60 -12.26
C LEU A 59 11.68 30.75 -11.51
N LEU A 60 11.18 31.03 -10.30
CA LEU A 60 11.77 32.01 -9.40
C LEU A 60 12.62 31.29 -8.37
N THR A 61 13.84 31.76 -8.17
CA THR A 61 14.78 31.23 -7.18
C THR A 61 15.19 32.33 -6.21
N ALA A 62 15.59 31.95 -5.00
CA ALA A 62 16.12 32.90 -4.02
C ALA A 62 17.65 32.95 -4.15
N ASP A 63 18.20 34.15 -4.30
CA ASP A 63 19.63 34.43 -4.22
C ASP A 63 19.87 35.49 -3.13
N GLY A 64 20.45 35.07 -2.01
CA GLY A 64 20.61 35.90 -0.82
C GLY A 64 19.26 36.43 -0.30
N ASN A 65 19.08 37.75 -0.36
CA ASN A 65 17.85 38.45 0.06
C ASN A 65 16.95 38.89 -1.11
N GLN A 66 17.18 38.35 -2.31
CA GLN A 66 16.47 38.73 -3.53
C GLN A 66 15.83 37.50 -4.18
N LEU A 67 14.73 37.71 -4.89
CA LEU A 67 14.16 36.73 -5.82
C LEU A 67 14.73 37.01 -7.20
N VAL A 68 15.21 35.98 -7.88
CA VAL A 68 15.78 36.06 -9.23
C VAL A 68 15.08 35.10 -10.19
N ASP A 69 14.99 35.48 -11.46
CA ASP A 69 14.47 34.63 -12.54
C ASP A 69 15.53 33.63 -13.05
N GLU A 70 15.16 32.78 -14.00
CA GLU A 70 16.06 31.80 -14.64
C GLU A 70 17.24 32.44 -15.41
N ASN A 71 17.21 33.75 -15.65
CA ASN A 71 18.28 34.52 -16.29
C ASN A 71 19.14 35.30 -15.27
N GLY A 72 18.83 35.23 -13.97
CA GLY A 72 19.52 35.96 -12.91
C GLY A 72 19.04 37.40 -12.72
N HIS A 73 17.90 37.80 -13.29
CA HIS A 73 17.33 39.12 -13.07
C HIS A 73 16.54 39.17 -11.77
N ASN A 74 16.69 40.28 -11.04
CA ASN A 74 15.92 40.53 -9.83
C ASN A 74 14.43 40.73 -10.13
N VAL A 75 13.58 40.00 -9.42
CA VAL A 75 12.12 40.04 -9.54
C VAL A 75 11.51 40.59 -8.25
N ILE A 76 10.65 41.60 -8.38
CA ILE A 76 9.85 42.14 -7.28
C ILE A 76 8.40 41.69 -7.47
N LEU A 77 7.93 40.81 -6.60
CA LEU A 77 6.52 40.40 -6.60
C LEU A 77 5.66 41.54 -6.03
N ARG A 78 4.78 42.08 -6.87
CA ARG A 78 3.78 43.08 -6.48
C ARG A 78 2.43 42.39 -6.38
N GLY A 79 1.92 42.24 -5.17
CA GLY A 79 0.61 41.65 -4.91
C GLY A 79 -0.32 42.63 -4.21
N LEU A 80 -1.63 42.41 -4.36
CA LEU A 80 -2.62 43.01 -3.48
C LEU A 80 -2.74 42.11 -2.25
N MET A 81 -2.44 42.65 -1.08
CA MET A 81 -2.67 41.96 0.17
C MET A 81 -4.11 42.27 0.59
N LEU A 82 -5.00 41.27 0.58
CA LEU A 82 -6.32 41.46 1.15
C LEU A 82 -6.17 41.64 2.68
N PRO A 83 -6.90 42.59 3.29
CA PRO A 83 -6.88 42.76 4.73
C PRO A 83 -7.35 41.48 5.43
N ASP A 84 -6.70 41.15 6.54
CA ASP A 84 -7.04 40.02 7.39
C ASP A 84 -8.47 40.22 7.97
N PRO A 85 -9.42 39.28 7.78
CA PRO A 85 -10.81 39.44 8.23
C PRO A 85 -11.02 39.22 9.74
N ALA A 86 -10.04 39.57 10.58
CA ALA A 86 -10.07 39.38 12.04
C ALA A 86 -10.87 40.47 12.77
#